data_AF-A0AAV7BBM5-F1
#
_entry.id   AF-A0AAV7BBM5-F1
#
_cell.length_a   1.000
_cell.length_b   1.000
_cell.length_c   1.000
_cell.angle_alpha   90.00
_cell.angle_beta   90.00
_cell.angle_gamma   90.00
#
_symmetry.space_group_name_H-M   'P 1'
#
loop_
_entity.id
_entity.type
_entity.pdbx_description
1 polymer ?
#
loop_
_entity_poly.entity_id
_entity_poly.type
_entity_poly.pdbx_seq_one_letter_code
_entity_poly.pdbx_strand_id
1 'polypeptide(L)'
;YFEGGVSSVYLWDLDHGFAGVILIKKAGDGSKKIKGCWDSIHVVEVQEKSSGRTAHYKLTSTVMLWLQTNKSGSGTMNLGGSLTRQMEKDETVSDSSPHIANIGRLVEDMENKIRSTLNEIYFGKTKDIVNGLRSIDAIPDNVKFRQLQRELSQVLTQRQIYLQPDN
;
A
#
# COMPACT_ATOMS: atom_id res chain seq x y z
N TYR A 1 6.51 3.46 -14.36
CA TYR A 1 6.52 2.77 -13.06
C TYR A 1 7.92 2.63 -12.47
N PHE A 2 8.80 1.77 -12.99
CA PHE A 2 10.10 1.49 -12.32
C PHE A 2 11.35 2.08 -13.00
N GLU A 3 11.28 2.50 -14.27
CA GLU A 3 12.40 3.12 -15.02
C GLU A 3 13.72 2.34 -14.90
N GLY A 4 13.61 1.01 -14.94
CA GLY A 4 14.71 0.05 -14.74
C GLY A 4 14.24 -1.19 -13.98
N GLY A 5 15.17 -2.07 -13.62
CA GLY A 5 14.87 -3.36 -12.98
C GLY A 5 14.60 -4.47 -13.99
N VAL A 6 14.13 -5.62 -13.50
CA VAL A 6 13.81 -6.80 -14.29
C VAL A 6 12.37 -7.22 -13.99
N SER A 7 11.65 -7.64 -15.03
CA SER A 7 10.35 -8.29 -14.89
C SER A 7 10.32 -9.63 -15.61
N SER A 8 9.45 -10.52 -15.15
CA SER A 8 9.23 -11.83 -15.78
C SER A 8 7.78 -12.24 -15.60
N VAL A 9 7.23 -12.90 -16.61
CA VAL A 9 5.84 -13.38 -16.61
C VAL A 9 5.84 -14.84 -17.00
N TYR A 10 5.12 -15.65 -16.23
CA TYR A 10 4.94 -17.07 -16.52
C TYR A 10 3.45 -17.40 -16.42
N LEU A 11 2.93 -18.11 -17.42
CA LEU A 11 1.54 -18.56 -17.47
C LEU A 11 1.50 -20.09 -17.46
N TRP A 12 0.42 -20.64 -16.92
CA TRP A 12 0.14 -22.08 -16.95
C TRP A 12 -1.36 -22.33 -17.10
N ASP A 13 -1.70 -23.42 -17.78
CA ASP A 13 -3.08 -23.80 -18.05
C ASP A 13 -3.78 -24.36 -16.80
N LEU A 14 -5.10 -24.16 -16.75
CA LEU A 14 -6.01 -24.77 -15.78
C LEU A 14 -7.15 -25.49 -16.54
N ASP A 15 -7.91 -26.35 -15.87
CA ASP A 15 -9.04 -27.06 -16.50
C ASP A 15 -10.11 -26.09 -17.06
N HIS A 16 -10.29 -24.93 -16.41
CA HIS A 16 -11.32 -23.93 -16.74
C HIS A 16 -10.74 -22.51 -16.84
N GLY A 17 -9.60 -22.37 -17.52
CA GLY A 17 -8.97 -21.09 -17.81
C GLY A 17 -7.45 -21.19 -17.70
N PHE A 18 -6.81 -20.17 -17.14
CA PHE A 18 -5.36 -20.16 -16.94
C PHE A 18 -4.99 -19.36 -15.70
N ALA A 19 -3.76 -19.53 -15.24
CA ALA A 19 -3.19 -18.69 -14.21
C ALA A 19 -1.81 -18.18 -14.64
N GLY A 20 -1.35 -17.16 -13.93
CA GLY A 20 -0.11 -16.50 -14.23
C GLY A 20 0.54 -15.87 -13.02
N VAL A 21 1.84 -15.69 -13.11
CA VAL A 21 2.61 -14.90 -12.16
C VAL A 21 3.36 -13.80 -12.89
N ILE A 22 3.23 -12.56 -12.39
CA ILE A 22 3.99 -11.39 -12.82
C ILE A 22 4.97 -11.05 -11.70
N LEU A 23 6.26 -11.08 -12.03
CA LEU A 23 7.36 -10.79 -11.12
C LEU A 23 8.03 -9.49 -11.55
N ILE A 24 8.28 -8.60 -10.60
CA ILE A 24 9.05 -7.37 -10.83
C ILE A 24 10.08 -7.25 -9.73
N LYS A 25 11.34 -7.03 -10.10
CA LYS A 25 12.43 -6.74 -9.18
C LYS A 25 13.13 -5.46 -9.58
N LYS A 26 13.09 -4.46 -8.70
CA LYS A 26 13.83 -3.21 -8.84
C LYS A 26 14.78 -3.04 -7.67
N ALA A 27 16.07 -3.24 -7.92
CA ALA A 27 17.11 -2.78 -7.02
C ALA A 27 17.32 -1.26 -7.17
N GLY A 28 17.59 -0.57 -6.07
CA GLY A 28 18.00 0.83 -6.07
C GLY A 28 19.35 1.01 -6.79
N ASP A 29 19.65 2.24 -7.19
CA ASP A 29 20.85 2.65 -7.92
C ASP A 29 22.19 2.45 -7.16
N GLY A 30 22.13 1.93 -5.93
CA GLY A 30 23.33 1.59 -5.17
C GLY A 30 24.05 2.78 -4.56
N SER A 31 23.37 3.93 -4.34
CA SER A 31 23.94 5.00 -3.53
C SER A 31 24.47 4.40 -2.20
N LYS A 32 25.73 4.68 -1.84
CA LYS A 32 26.35 4.06 -0.65
C LYS A 32 25.59 4.32 0.65
N LYS A 33 24.77 5.38 0.68
CA LYS A 33 24.04 5.84 1.87
C LYS A 33 22.61 5.33 1.94
N ILE A 34 21.98 5.01 0.81
CA ILE A 34 20.59 4.52 0.76
C ILE A 34 20.55 3.35 -0.22
N LYS A 35 20.35 2.15 0.33
CA LYS A 35 20.09 0.94 -0.44
C LYS A 35 18.61 0.62 -0.34
N GLY A 36 18.04 0.11 -1.42
CA GLY A 36 16.65 -0.30 -1.44
C GLY A 36 16.39 -1.38 -2.48
N CYS A 37 15.37 -2.18 -2.23
CA CYS A 37 14.87 -3.16 -3.19
C CYS A 37 13.35 -3.21 -3.10
N TRP A 38 12.73 -3.25 -4.28
CA TRP A 38 11.30 -3.46 -4.45
C TRP A 38 11.12 -4.77 -5.22
N ASP A 39 10.32 -5.67 -4.65
CA ASP A 39 9.97 -6.95 -5.25
C ASP A 39 8.44 -7.08 -5.27
N SER A 40 7.86 -7.25 -6.47
CA SER A 40 6.43 -7.50 -6.66
C SER A 40 6.20 -8.92 -7.15
N ILE A 41 5.22 -9.59 -6.54
CA ILE A 41 4.73 -10.90 -6.94
C ILE A 41 3.21 -10.78 -7.10
N HIS A 42 2.73 -10.90 -8.33
CA HIS A 42 1.31 -10.86 -8.67
C HIS A 42 0.90 -12.21 -9.23
N VAL A 43 0.17 -12.99 -8.45
CA VAL A 43 -0.43 -14.24 -8.91
C VAL A 43 -1.87 -13.97 -9.33
N VAL A 44 -2.18 -14.24 -10.58
CA VAL A 44 -3.54 -14.09 -11.13
C VAL A 44 -4.09 -15.45 -11.54
N GLU A 45 -5.33 -15.69 -11.18
CA GLU A 45 -6.13 -16.82 -11.65
C GLU A 45 -7.26 -16.25 -12.52
N VAL A 46 -7.43 -16.82 -13.72
CA VAL A 46 -8.45 -16.41 -14.69
C VAL A 46 -9.36 -17.59 -14.94
N GLN A 47 -10.63 -17.45 -14.55
CA GLN A 47 -11.68 -18.42 -14.77
C GLN A 47 -12.55 -17.95 -15.94
N GLU A 48 -12.50 -18.66 -17.06
CA GLU A 48 -13.25 -18.30 -18.26
C GLU A 48 -14.69 -18.81 -18.15
N LYS A 49 -15.68 -17.94 -18.40
CA LYS A 49 -17.08 -18.37 -18.45
C LYS A 49 -17.35 -19.06 -19.80
N SER A 50 -18.31 -19.98 -19.83
CA SER A 50 -18.63 -20.83 -20.99
C SER A 50 -18.97 -20.09 -22.29
N SER A 51 -19.33 -18.80 -22.22
CA SER A 51 -19.57 -17.95 -23.39
C SER A 51 -18.31 -17.33 -24.00
N GLY A 52 -17.15 -17.40 -23.32
CA GLY A 52 -15.88 -16.80 -23.72
C GLY A 52 -15.84 -15.27 -23.70
N ARG A 53 -16.97 -14.60 -23.42
CA ARG A 53 -17.09 -13.11 -23.46
C ARG A 53 -16.82 -12.42 -22.14
N THR A 54 -16.63 -13.19 -21.09
CA THR A 54 -16.42 -12.71 -19.71
C THR A 54 -15.55 -13.69 -18.98
N ALA A 55 -14.66 -13.17 -18.14
CA ALA A 55 -13.84 -13.99 -17.25
C ALA A 55 -13.82 -13.40 -15.85
N HIS A 56 -13.68 -14.28 -14.86
CA HIS A 56 -13.49 -13.93 -13.47
C HIS A 56 -11.99 -13.93 -13.16
N TYR A 57 -11.49 -12.80 -12.68
CA TYR A 57 -10.08 -12.60 -12.38
C TYR A 57 -9.89 -12.53 -10.87
N LYS A 58 -8.99 -13.35 -10.34
CA LYS A 58 -8.59 -13.33 -8.94
C LYS A 58 -7.11 -13.02 -8.85
N LEU A 59 -6.79 -11.83 -8.37
CA LEU A 59 -5.42 -11.33 -8.24
C LEU A 59 -4.99 -11.35 -6.77
N THR A 60 -3.92 -12.07 -6.48
CA THR A 60 -3.21 -12.03 -5.19
C THR A 60 -1.85 -11.39 -5.40
N SER A 61 -1.64 -10.24 -4.78
CA SER A 61 -0.44 -9.43 -4.94
C SER A 61 0.31 -9.29 -3.63
N THR A 62 1.59 -9.62 -3.65
CA THR A 62 2.53 -9.39 -2.55
C THR A 62 3.61 -8.44 -3.03
N VAL A 63 3.82 -7.35 -2.30
CA VAL A 63 4.95 -6.46 -2.51
C VAL A 63 5.84 -6.53 -1.29
N MET A 64 7.14 -6.73 -1.52
CA MET A 64 8.19 -6.65 -0.52
C MET A 64 8.99 -5.38 -0.76
N LEU A 65 9.18 -4.61 0.30
CA LEU A 65 10.01 -3.42 0.29
C LEU A 65 11.09 -3.59 1.34
N TRP A 66 12.34 -3.35 0.93
CA TRP A 66 13.46 -3.27 1.83
C TRP A 66 14.21 -1.97 1.57
N LEU A 67 14.52 -1.24 2.65
CA LEU A 67 15.22 0.02 2.65
C LEU A 67 16.27 0.00 3.77
N GLN A 68 17.48 0.39 3.44
CA GLN A 68 18.55 0.59 4.40
C GLN A 68 19.16 1.96 4.16
N THR A 69 19.14 2.80 5.20
CA THR A 69 19.84 4.08 5.20
C THR A 69 20.96 4.06 6.22
N ASN A 70 22.12 4.58 5.83
CA ASN A 70 23.26 4.78 6.73
C ASN A 70 23.71 6.24 6.63
N LYS A 71 23.36 7.03 7.63
CA LYS A 71 23.70 8.46 7.74
C LYS A 71 24.28 8.74 9.12
N SER A 72 25.22 9.66 9.20
CA SER A 72 25.89 10.02 10.45
C SER A 72 24.92 10.48 11.56
N GLY A 73 23.86 11.22 11.20
CA GLY A 73 22.90 11.74 12.19
C GLY A 73 21.85 10.73 12.67
N SER A 74 21.46 9.76 11.85
CA SER A 74 20.43 8.76 12.20
C SER A 74 21.01 7.38 12.52
N GLY A 75 22.32 7.19 12.36
CA GLY A 75 22.94 5.86 12.35
C GLY A 75 22.47 5.01 11.17
N THR A 76 22.52 3.68 11.37
CA THR A 76 21.97 2.71 10.43
C THR A 76 20.52 2.41 10.76
N MET A 77 19.61 2.65 9.81
CA MET A 77 18.21 2.29 9.91
C MET A 77 17.86 1.30 8.80
N ASN A 78 17.31 0.15 9.20
CA ASN A 78 16.80 -0.87 8.30
C ASN A 78 15.29 -0.91 8.44
N LEU A 79 14.60 -0.83 7.32
CA LEU A 79 13.16 -0.85 7.25
C LEU A 79 12.76 -1.82 6.16
N GLY A 80 12.06 -2.88 6.53
CA GLY A 80 11.69 -3.92 5.59
C GLY A 80 10.46 -4.68 6.01
N GLY A 81 9.87 -5.34 5.03
CA GLY A 81 8.67 -6.16 5.22
C GLY A 81 7.88 -6.30 3.93
N SER A 82 6.65 -6.77 4.07
CA SER A 82 5.80 -7.15 2.94
C SER A 82 4.35 -6.78 3.20
N LEU A 83 3.61 -6.51 2.13
CA LEU A 83 2.16 -6.38 2.17
C LEU A 83 1.54 -7.27 1.11
N THR A 84 0.60 -8.12 1.53
CA THR A 84 -0.19 -8.96 0.63
C THR A 84 -1.63 -8.46 0.59
N ARG A 85 -2.20 -8.38 -0.62
CA ARG A 85 -3.60 -8.04 -0.86
C ARG A 85 -4.19 -8.94 -1.94
N GLN A 86 -5.49 -9.15 -1.85
CA GLN A 86 -6.26 -9.89 -2.84
C GLN A 86 -7.36 -8.99 -3.40
N MET A 87 -7.69 -9.18 -4.68
CA MET A 87 -8.87 -8.63 -5.30
C MET A 87 -9.46 -9.60 -6.31
N GLU A 88 -10.76 -9.49 -6.52
CA GLU A 88 -11.50 -10.29 -7.49
C GLU A 88 -12.36 -9.37 -8.34
N LYS A 89 -12.46 -9.65 -9.64
CA LYS A 89 -13.24 -8.83 -10.58
C LYS A 89 -13.70 -9.65 -11.77
N ASP A 90 -14.96 -9.48 -12.16
CA ASP A 90 -15.47 -9.93 -13.46
C ASP A 90 -15.24 -8.84 -14.50
N GLU A 91 -14.61 -9.18 -15.63
CA GLU A 91 -14.43 -8.27 -16.76
C GLU A 91 -14.86 -8.93 -18.06
N THR A 92 -15.33 -8.11 -19.00
CA THR A 92 -15.61 -8.57 -20.35
C THR A 92 -14.32 -8.83 -21.11
N VAL A 93 -14.37 -9.78 -22.03
CA VAL A 93 -13.27 -10.15 -22.91
C VAL A 93 -13.72 -9.83 -24.33
N SER A 94 -12.96 -8.97 -24.99
CA SER A 94 -13.19 -8.55 -26.38
C SER A 94 -11.85 -8.27 -27.07
N ASP A 95 -11.88 -8.12 -28.38
CA ASP A 95 -10.68 -7.75 -29.15
C ASP A 95 -10.07 -6.41 -28.70
N SER A 96 -10.93 -5.48 -28.23
CA SER A 96 -10.53 -4.20 -27.65
C SER A 96 -10.06 -4.30 -26.20
N SER A 97 -10.37 -5.38 -25.50
CA SER A 97 -10.03 -5.60 -24.09
C SER A 97 -9.65 -7.07 -23.84
N PRO A 98 -8.48 -7.50 -24.35
CA PRO A 98 -8.01 -8.88 -24.18
C PRO A 98 -7.62 -9.16 -22.72
N HIS A 99 -7.46 -10.44 -22.37
CA HIS A 99 -7.13 -10.86 -21.00
C HIS A 99 -5.90 -10.13 -20.42
N ILE A 100 -4.84 -9.97 -21.21
CA ILE A 100 -3.62 -9.28 -20.75
C ILE A 100 -3.92 -7.83 -20.38
N ALA A 101 -4.79 -7.13 -21.12
CA ALA A 101 -5.19 -5.76 -20.78
C ALA A 101 -6.02 -5.71 -19.49
N ASN A 102 -6.91 -6.68 -19.28
CA ASN A 102 -7.69 -6.80 -18.05
C ASN A 102 -6.77 -7.06 -16.83
N ILE A 103 -5.85 -8.01 -16.96
CA ILE A 103 -4.85 -8.33 -15.93
C ILE A 103 -3.96 -7.13 -15.65
N GLY A 104 -3.48 -6.45 -16.69
CA GLY A 104 -2.62 -5.26 -16.57
C GLY A 104 -3.27 -4.15 -15.75
N ARG A 105 -4.55 -3.84 -16.01
CA ARG A 105 -5.33 -2.87 -15.23
C ARG A 105 -5.44 -3.28 -13.75
N LEU A 106 -5.73 -4.55 -13.47
CA LEU A 106 -5.82 -5.05 -12.10
C LEU A 106 -4.49 -4.96 -11.35
N VAL A 107 -3.38 -5.34 -12.01
CA VAL A 107 -2.03 -5.25 -11.45
C VAL A 107 -1.66 -3.79 -11.17
N GLU A 108 -1.92 -2.89 -12.12
CA GLU A 108 -1.64 -1.45 -11.99
C GLU A 108 -2.38 -0.82 -10.80
N ASP A 109 -3.68 -1.04 -10.70
CA ASP A 109 -4.51 -0.52 -9.61
C ASP A 109 -4.03 -1.07 -8.26
N MET A 110 -3.73 -2.37 -8.20
CA MET A 110 -3.26 -3.03 -6.98
C MET A 110 -1.88 -2.54 -6.54
N GLU A 111 -0.93 -2.40 -7.46
CA GLU A 111 0.41 -1.83 -7.22
C GLU A 111 0.30 -0.42 -6.64
N ASN A 112 -0.52 0.44 -7.25
CA ASN A 112 -0.74 1.81 -6.76
C ASN A 112 -1.33 1.82 -5.34
N LYS A 113 -2.31 0.95 -5.07
CA LYS A 113 -2.93 0.85 -3.75
C LYS A 113 -1.96 0.32 -2.70
N ILE A 114 -1.19 -0.71 -3.02
CA ILE A 114 -0.17 -1.28 -2.13
C ILE A 114 0.93 -0.26 -1.86
N ARG A 115 1.41 0.46 -2.89
CA ARG A 115 2.41 1.52 -2.74
C ARG A 115 1.95 2.62 -1.78
N SER A 116 0.70 3.08 -1.89
CA SER A 116 0.15 4.07 -0.96
C SER A 116 0.12 3.52 0.47
N THR A 117 -0.38 2.30 0.66
CA THR A 117 -0.48 1.66 1.98
C THR A 117 0.91 1.41 2.60
N LEU A 118 1.90 0.98 1.81
CA LEU A 118 3.27 0.82 2.26
C LEU A 118 3.85 2.15 2.71
N ASN A 119 3.65 3.23 1.96
CA ASN A 119 4.13 4.57 2.35
C ASN A 119 3.59 5.00 3.74
N GLU A 120 2.28 4.84 3.96
CA GLU A 120 1.64 5.17 5.24
C GLU A 120 2.17 4.32 6.41
N ILE A 121 2.34 3.02 6.20
CA ILE A 121 2.83 2.12 7.25
C ILE A 121 4.31 2.38 7.53
N TYR A 122 5.14 2.48 6.49
CA TYR A 122 6.59 2.51 6.59
C TYR A 122 7.12 3.85 7.08
N PHE A 123 6.49 4.96 6.71
CA PHE A 123 6.98 6.30 7.08
C PHE A 123 6.03 7.06 8.02
N GLY A 124 4.77 6.64 8.11
CA GLY A 124 3.82 7.16 9.10
C GLY A 124 3.91 6.38 10.40
N LYS A 125 3.41 5.14 10.40
CA LYS A 125 3.27 4.36 11.65
C LYS A 125 4.59 4.11 12.37
N THR A 126 5.66 3.80 11.65
CA THR A 126 6.97 3.58 12.30
C THR A 126 7.49 4.84 12.99
N LYS A 127 7.32 6.01 12.34
CA LYS A 127 7.70 7.31 12.89
C LYS A 127 6.89 7.63 14.15
N ASP A 128 5.57 7.42 14.10
CA ASP A 128 4.69 7.66 15.24
C ASP A 128 5.06 6.79 16.43
N ILE A 129 5.35 5.49 16.19
CA ILE A 129 5.81 4.57 17.24
C ILE A 129 7.15 5.02 17.82
N VAL A 130 8.14 5.36 16.99
CA VAL A 130 9.46 5.81 17.45
C VAL A 130 9.35 7.10 18.27
N ASN A 131 8.57 8.07 17.81
CA ASN A 131 8.36 9.32 18.53
C ASN A 131 7.55 9.12 19.82
N GLY A 132 6.63 8.16 19.85
CA GLY A 132 5.88 7.79 21.05
C GLY A 132 6.76 7.14 22.13
N LEU A 133 7.79 6.39 21.74
CA LEU A 133 8.76 5.81 22.67
C LEU A 133 9.75 6.84 23.22
N ARG A 134 10.11 7.84 22.41
CA ARG A 134 11.06 8.89 22.80
C ARG A 134 10.72 10.21 22.10
N SER A 135 9.96 11.06 22.78
CA SER A 135 9.70 12.43 22.35
C SER A 135 10.79 13.38 22.87
N ILE A 136 11.23 14.31 22.00
CA ILE A 136 12.08 15.44 22.41
C ILE A 136 11.22 16.51 23.08
N ASP A 137 9.98 16.66 22.61
CA ASP A 137 9.02 17.54 23.26
C ASP A 137 8.75 17.00 24.65
N ALA A 138 8.80 17.89 25.63
CA ALA A 138 8.38 17.58 26.98
C ALA A 138 7.00 16.94 26.90
N ILE A 139 6.83 15.77 27.54
CA ILE A 139 5.52 15.18 27.77
C ILE A 139 4.68 16.33 28.34
N PRO A 140 3.60 16.76 27.68
CA PRO A 140 2.81 17.87 28.18
C PRO A 140 2.49 17.54 29.63
N ASP A 141 2.88 18.41 30.56
CA ASP A 141 2.49 18.24 31.94
C ASP A 141 1.00 17.96 31.93
N ASN A 142 0.58 17.00 32.76
CA ASN A 142 -0.82 16.59 32.89
C ASN A 142 -1.74 17.84 33.04
N VAL A 143 -1.19 18.95 33.57
CA VAL A 143 -1.80 20.28 33.62
C VAL A 143 -2.16 20.87 32.25
N LYS A 144 -1.23 20.97 31.28
CA LYS A 144 -1.51 21.52 29.94
C LYS A 144 -2.51 20.66 29.17
N PHE A 145 -2.42 19.34 29.31
CA PHE A 145 -3.37 18.41 28.69
C PHE A 145 -4.78 18.55 29.31
N ARG A 146 -4.87 18.69 30.64
CA ARG A 146 -6.15 18.99 31.32
C ARG A 146 -6.73 20.35 30.94
N GLN A 147 -5.87 21.35 30.75
CA GLN A 147 -6.30 22.69 30.36
C GLN A 147 -6.88 22.67 28.94
N LEU A 148 -6.19 22.00 28.02
CA LEU A 148 -6.67 21.76 26.66
C LEU A 148 -7.97 20.94 26.66
N GLN A 149 -8.10 19.91 27.51
CA GLN A 149 -9.35 19.16 27.66
C GLN A 149 -10.52 20.02 28.15
N ARG A 150 -10.28 20.94 29.10
CA ARG A 150 -11.32 21.87 29.57
C ARG A 150 -11.74 22.83 28.48
N GLU A 151 -10.79 23.40 27.74
CA GLU A 151 -11.07 24.30 26.62
C GLU A 151 -11.85 23.58 25.50
N LEU A 152 -11.45 22.36 25.15
CA LEU A 152 -12.17 21.52 24.19
C LEU A 152 -13.61 21.25 24.65
N SER A 153 -13.80 20.89 25.91
CA SER A 153 -15.14 20.68 26.48
C SER A 153 -15.99 21.94 26.38
N GLN A 154 -15.44 23.11 26.70
CA GLN A 154 -16.17 24.38 26.62
C GLN A 154 -16.57 24.73 25.18
N VAL A 155 -15.65 24.56 24.23
CA VAL A 155 -15.89 24.82 22.80
C VAL A 155 -16.95 23.86 22.24
N LEU A 156 -16.94 22.59 22.65
CA LEU A 156 -17.95 21.61 22.24
C LEU A 156 -19.34 21.99 22.77
N THR A 157 -19.44 22.40 24.03
CA THR A 157 -20.72 22.85 24.61
C THR A 157 -21.24 24.13 23.93
N GLN A 158 -20.37 25.10 23.65
CA GLN A 158 -20.75 26.33 22.91
C GLN A 158 -21.23 26.03 21.50
N ARG A 159 -20.57 25.10 20.79
CA ARG A 159 -21.02 24.66 19.45
C ARG A 159 -22.39 23.98 19.50
N GLN A 160 -22.67 23.21 20.55
CA GLN A 160 -23.96 22.52 20.70
C GLN A 160 -25.10 23.51 20.99
N ILE A 161 -24.83 24.59 21.73
CA ILE A 161 -25.80 25.67 21.98
C ILE A 161 -26.09 26.45 20.69
N TYR A 162 -25.08 26.71 19.85
CA TYR A 162 -25.25 27.41 18.57
C TYR A 162 -25.98 26.60 17.48
N LEU A 163 -26.14 25.29 17.67
CA LEU A 163 -26.81 24.38 16.73
C LEU A 163 -28.26 24.06 17.11
N GLN A 164 -28.76 24.53 18.25
CA GLN A 164 -30.19 24.53 18.53
C GLN A 164 -30.79 25.78 17.88
N PRO A 165 -31.66 25.65 16.86
CA PRO A 165 -32.39 26.80 16.36
C PRO A 165 -33.28 27.30 17.49
N ASP A 166 -33.26 28.61 17.75
CA ASP A 166 -34.25 29.27 18.59
C ASP A 166 -35.64 28.89 18.04
N ASN A 167 -36.41 28.17 18.85
CA ASN A 167 -37.82 27.86 18.61
C ASN A 167 -38.65 29.14 18.65
#